data_AF-A0A9C7QPL2-F1
#
_entry.id   AF-A0A9C7QPL2-F1
#
_cell.length_a   1.000
_cell.length_b   1.000
_cell.length_c   1.000
_cell.angle_alpha   90.00
_cell.angle_beta   90.00
_cell.angle_gamma   90.00
#
_symmetry.space_group_name_H-M   'P 1'
#
loop_
_entity.id
_entity.type
_entity.pdbx_description
1 polymer ?
#
loop_
_entity_poly.entity_id
_entity_poly.type
_entity_poly.pdbx_seq_one_letter_code
_entity_poly.pdbx_strand_id
1 'polypeptide(L)'
;MQQAIRMRIEADKAALDAGFTTNNFVGELGEKLAHAVYGGRILPNSAKSADIQTDDGTLLQVKTRKPNKGKQFGSIRSWDFDYLIAITLGDKYEVIRALKIPVSTCKELADHRAHTNSFIIKPTRKLLSHADIEDVTDKFQSVVL
;
A
#
# COMPACT_ATOMS: atom_id res chain seq x y z
N MET A 1 -3.69 -33.31 -0.09
CA MET A 1 -2.49 -32.66 0.50
C MET A 1 -1.42 -32.33 -0.55
N GLN A 2 -0.97 -33.28 -1.38
CA GLN A 2 0.04 -33.06 -2.44
C GLN A 2 -0.34 -31.99 -3.50
N GLN A 3 -1.61 -31.92 -3.92
CA GLN A 3 -2.07 -30.94 -4.92
C GLN A 3 -2.04 -29.50 -4.43
N ALA A 4 -2.43 -29.25 -3.17
CA ALA A 4 -2.43 -27.91 -2.60
C ALA A 4 -1.01 -27.33 -2.45
N ILE A 5 -0.04 -28.20 -2.12
CA ILE A 5 1.37 -27.83 -2.03
C ILE A 5 1.92 -27.46 -3.42
N ARG A 6 1.61 -28.24 -4.46
CA ARG A 6 2.03 -27.93 -5.84
C ARG A 6 1.43 -26.62 -6.34
N MET A 7 0.14 -26.38 -6.13
CA MET A 7 -0.49 -25.11 -6.49
C MET A 7 0.17 -23.93 -5.80
N ARG A 8 0.54 -24.09 -4.52
CA ARG A 8 1.22 -23.03 -3.76
C ARG A 8 2.60 -22.71 -4.33
N ILE A 9 3.40 -23.74 -4.62
CA ILE A 9 4.74 -23.58 -5.23
C ILE A 9 4.64 -22.89 -6.58
N GLU A 10 3.65 -23.25 -7.41
CA GLU A 10 3.48 -22.65 -8.74
C GLU A 10 3.06 -21.18 -8.66
N ALA A 11 2.17 -20.84 -7.72
CA ALA A 11 1.80 -19.45 -7.48
C ALA A 11 2.96 -18.60 -6.96
N ASP A 12 3.77 -19.15 -6.05
CA ASP A 12 4.94 -18.46 -5.50
C ASP A 12 6.04 -18.28 -6.59
N LYS A 13 6.21 -19.24 -7.50
CA LYS A 13 7.09 -19.10 -8.69
C LYS A 13 6.58 -18.04 -9.66
N ALA A 14 5.29 -18.08 -10.03
CA ALA A 14 4.70 -17.09 -10.92
C ALA A 14 4.81 -15.67 -10.34
N ALA A 15 4.68 -15.51 -9.02
CA ALA A 15 4.91 -14.24 -8.34
C ALA A 15 6.38 -13.81 -8.43
N LEU A 16 7.33 -14.72 -8.16
CA LEU A 16 8.77 -14.45 -8.32
C LEU A 16 9.12 -14.03 -9.77
N ASP A 17 8.60 -14.75 -10.77
CA ASP A 17 8.83 -14.45 -12.19
C ASP A 17 8.23 -13.09 -12.59
N ALA A 18 7.11 -12.70 -11.99
CA ALA A 18 6.51 -11.37 -12.12
C ALA A 18 7.24 -10.30 -11.28
N GLY A 19 8.38 -10.62 -10.67
CA GLY A 19 9.25 -9.72 -9.91
C GLY A 19 8.72 -9.37 -8.52
N PHE A 20 7.93 -10.25 -7.90
CA PHE A 20 7.55 -10.13 -6.49
C PHE A 20 8.53 -10.91 -5.60
N THR A 21 8.80 -10.45 -4.38
CA THR A 21 9.49 -11.26 -3.37
C THR A 21 8.50 -12.11 -2.60
N THR A 22 8.94 -13.29 -2.16
CA THR A 22 8.09 -14.24 -1.41
C THR A 22 7.67 -13.73 -0.02
N ASN A 23 8.23 -12.61 0.45
CA ASN A 23 8.06 -12.14 1.82
C ASN A 23 6.86 -11.21 2.02
N ASN A 24 6.39 -10.48 0.99
CA ASN A 24 5.20 -9.62 1.11
C ASN A 24 4.52 -9.24 -0.23
N PHE A 25 3.92 -10.22 -0.90
CA PHE A 25 3.19 -10.02 -2.17
C PHE A 25 2.17 -8.86 -2.14
N VAL A 26 1.42 -8.70 -1.03
CA VAL A 26 0.37 -7.66 -0.94
C VAL A 26 0.95 -6.25 -0.89
N GLY A 27 2.08 -6.06 -0.19
CA GLY A 27 2.77 -4.78 -0.14
C GLY A 27 3.28 -4.39 -1.52
N GLU A 28 4.04 -5.29 -2.12
CA GLU A 28 4.66 -5.07 -3.44
C GLU A 28 3.63 -4.89 -4.56
N LEU A 29 2.47 -5.55 -4.48
CA LEU A 29 1.41 -5.34 -5.46
C LEU A 29 0.89 -3.92 -5.38
N GLY A 30 0.75 -3.38 -4.16
CA GLY A 30 0.42 -1.98 -3.98
C GLY A 30 1.47 -1.03 -4.54
N GLU A 31 2.75 -1.31 -4.30
CA GLU A 31 3.85 -0.49 -4.81
C GLU A 31 3.87 -0.46 -6.34
N LYS A 32 3.72 -1.63 -6.99
CA LYS A 32 3.62 -1.71 -8.46
C LYS A 32 2.39 -0.99 -9.00
N LEU A 33 1.22 -1.15 -8.38
CA LEU A 33 0.01 -0.43 -8.77
C LEU A 33 0.19 1.09 -8.63
N ALA A 34 0.75 1.55 -7.51
CA ALA A 34 0.97 2.97 -7.28
C ALA A 34 2.01 3.53 -8.26
N HIS A 35 3.06 2.78 -8.57
CA HIS A 35 4.06 3.16 -9.58
C HIS A 35 3.43 3.26 -10.98
N ALA A 36 2.56 2.32 -11.36
CA ALA A 36 1.84 2.39 -12.63
C ALA A 36 0.88 3.59 -12.72
N VAL A 37 0.25 4.01 -11.61
CA VAL A 37 -0.63 5.19 -11.58
C VAL A 37 0.15 6.51 -11.58
N TYR A 38 1.21 6.61 -10.78
CA TYR A 38 1.88 7.87 -10.48
C TYR A 38 3.22 8.07 -11.21
N GLY A 39 3.75 7.02 -11.85
CA GLY A 39 5.04 7.05 -12.54
C GLY A 39 6.24 7.20 -11.60
N GLY A 40 7.33 7.76 -12.11
CA GLY A 40 8.58 7.95 -11.39
C GLY A 40 9.35 6.66 -11.12
N ARG A 41 9.94 6.55 -9.93
CA ARG A 41 10.78 5.42 -9.51
C ARG A 41 10.39 4.86 -8.16
N ILE A 42 10.43 3.53 -8.05
CA ILE A 42 10.35 2.83 -6.76
C ILE A 42 11.69 3.04 -6.02
N LEU A 43 11.60 3.45 -4.76
CA LEU A 43 12.75 3.66 -3.90
C LEU A 43 13.20 2.33 -3.26
N PRO A 44 14.50 2.14 -3.01
CA PRO A 44 14.98 0.94 -2.33
C PRO A 44 14.50 0.92 -0.87
N ASN A 45 14.35 -0.28 -0.29
CA ASN A 45 13.94 -0.49 1.11
C ASN A 45 14.80 0.24 2.17
N SER A 46 15.99 0.74 1.81
CA SER A 46 16.82 1.58 2.67
C SER A 46 16.30 3.02 2.81
N ALA A 47 15.43 3.48 1.91
CA ALA A 47 14.65 4.71 2.05
C ALA A 47 13.55 4.47 3.09
N LYS A 48 13.77 4.95 4.31
CA LYS A 48 13.01 4.52 5.50
C LYS A 48 11.55 5.01 5.56
N SER A 49 11.09 5.81 4.60
CA SER A 49 9.87 6.62 4.75
C SER A 49 8.98 6.71 3.51
N ALA A 50 9.46 6.36 2.32
CA ALA A 50 8.72 6.47 1.08
C ALA A 50 9.07 5.30 0.16
N ASP A 51 8.08 4.82 -0.59
CA ASP A 51 8.24 3.69 -1.50
C ASP A 51 8.39 4.17 -2.95
N ILE A 52 7.85 5.33 -3.31
CA ILE A 52 7.93 5.90 -4.67
C ILE A 52 8.32 7.37 -4.59
N GLN A 53 9.17 7.79 -5.52
CA GLN A 53 9.37 9.19 -5.87
C GLN A 53 8.87 9.41 -7.29
N THR A 54 7.86 10.27 -7.46
CA THR A 54 7.32 10.66 -8.76
C THR A 54 8.27 11.59 -9.51
N ASP A 55 8.02 11.80 -10.80
CA ASP A 55 8.89 12.63 -11.66
C ASP A 55 8.95 14.11 -11.22
N ASP A 56 7.89 14.61 -10.57
CA ASP A 56 7.86 15.94 -9.97
C ASP A 56 8.53 16.02 -8.58
N GLY A 57 9.09 14.91 -8.10
CA GLY A 57 9.80 14.80 -6.83
C GLY A 57 8.93 14.46 -5.63
N THR A 58 7.60 14.34 -5.79
CA THR A 58 6.68 13.96 -4.71
C THR A 58 7.02 12.58 -4.15
N LEU A 59 7.10 12.48 -2.83
CA LEU A 59 7.37 11.24 -2.10
C LEU A 59 6.06 10.57 -1.68
N LEU A 60 5.88 9.32 -2.10
CA LEU A 60 4.70 8.52 -1.78
C LEU A 60 5.10 7.33 -0.90
N GLN A 61 4.43 7.18 0.24
CA GLN A 61 4.41 5.93 0.99
C GLN A 61 3.17 5.15 0.56
N VAL A 62 3.30 3.85 0.33
CA VAL A 62 2.22 2.94 -0.04
C VAL A 62 1.94 2.00 1.13
N LYS A 63 0.66 1.85 1.49
CA LYS A 63 0.21 0.82 2.42
C LYS A 63 -0.99 0.10 1.84
N THR A 64 -0.82 -1.21 1.64
CA THR A 64 -1.84 -2.08 1.10
C THR A 64 -2.40 -2.98 2.18
N ARG A 65 -3.71 -3.22 2.14
CA ARG A 65 -4.35 -4.20 3.00
C ARG A 65 -5.31 -5.08 2.22
N LYS A 66 -5.55 -6.28 2.75
CA LYS A 66 -6.64 -7.16 2.38
C LYS A 66 -7.55 -7.33 3.60
N PRO A 67 -8.86 -6.99 3.54
CA PRO A 67 -9.75 -7.03 4.71
C PRO A 67 -9.72 -8.36 5.48
N ASN A 68 -9.60 -9.47 4.76
CA ASN A 68 -9.57 -10.83 5.34
C ASN A 68 -8.25 -11.18 6.06
N LYS A 69 -7.21 -10.34 5.95
CA LYS A 69 -5.89 -10.52 6.58
C LYS A 69 -5.61 -9.51 7.70
N GLY A 70 -6.51 -8.55 7.95
CA GLY A 70 -6.36 -7.56 9.02
C GLY A 70 -7.24 -6.32 8.84
N LYS A 71 -7.59 -5.66 9.96
CA LYS A 71 -8.46 -4.47 9.98
C LYS A 71 -7.73 -3.14 9.73
N GLN A 72 -6.40 -3.13 9.71
CA GLN A 72 -5.57 -1.92 9.71
C GLN A 72 -4.54 -1.93 8.59
N PHE A 73 -4.08 -0.75 8.17
CA PHE A 73 -2.92 -0.63 7.30
C PHE A 73 -1.64 -0.96 8.07
N GLY A 74 -0.57 -1.32 7.34
CA GLY A 74 0.76 -1.51 7.92
C GLY A 74 1.23 -0.25 8.67
N SER A 75 2.09 -0.44 9.66
CA SER A 75 2.55 0.68 10.50
C SER A 75 3.47 1.63 9.74
N ILE A 76 3.37 2.92 10.09
CA ILE A 76 4.19 4.02 9.60
C ILE A 76 5.24 4.33 10.67
N ARG A 77 6.52 4.41 10.27
CA ARG A 77 7.65 4.60 11.21
C ARG A 77 8.41 5.92 11.00
N SER A 78 8.23 6.54 9.85
CA SER A 78 8.72 7.89 9.54
C SER A 78 7.60 8.64 8.81
N TRP A 79 7.66 9.96 8.85
CA TRP A 79 6.75 10.87 8.16
C TRP A 79 7.42 11.61 6.99
N ASP A 80 8.59 11.16 6.55
CA ASP A 80 9.34 11.80 5.46
C ASP A 80 8.80 11.34 4.09
N PHE A 81 7.53 11.68 3.85
CA PHE A 81 6.80 11.50 2.60
C PHE A 81 5.70 12.57 2.51
N ASP A 82 5.21 12.85 1.31
CA ASP A 82 4.18 13.88 1.08
C ASP A 82 2.77 13.30 1.17
N TYR A 83 2.57 12.11 0.57
CA TYR A 83 1.28 11.43 0.57
C TYR A 83 1.40 9.96 0.94
N LEU A 84 0.40 9.47 1.66
CA LEU A 84 0.12 8.05 1.82
C LEU A 84 -0.88 7.60 0.76
N ILE A 85 -0.50 6.58 -0.01
CA ILE A 85 -1.37 5.83 -0.90
C ILE A 85 -1.88 4.61 -0.16
N ALA A 86 -3.14 4.67 0.27
CA ALA A 86 -3.79 3.63 1.08
C ALA A 86 -4.69 2.76 0.20
N ILE A 87 -4.25 1.53 -0.10
CA ILE A 87 -4.92 0.63 -1.05
C ILE A 87 -5.61 -0.51 -0.30
N THR A 88 -6.90 -0.71 -0.57
CA THR A 88 -7.68 -1.85 -0.09
C THR A 88 -7.96 -2.79 -1.23
N LEU A 89 -7.43 -4.00 -1.15
CA LEU A 89 -7.67 -5.07 -2.12
C LEU A 89 -8.84 -5.95 -1.69
N GLY A 90 -9.55 -6.48 -2.68
CA GLY A 90 -10.56 -7.52 -2.51
C GLY A 90 -9.97 -8.91 -2.50
N ASP A 91 -10.86 -9.90 -2.54
CA ASP A 91 -10.49 -11.30 -2.34
C ASP A 91 -9.70 -11.89 -3.50
N LYS A 92 -9.89 -11.35 -4.71
CA LYS A 92 -9.17 -11.73 -5.93
C LYS A 92 -8.04 -10.73 -6.25
N TYR A 93 -7.63 -9.91 -5.27
CA TYR A 93 -6.59 -8.87 -5.42
C TYR A 93 -7.00 -7.70 -6.33
N GLU A 94 -8.29 -7.56 -6.62
CA GLU A 94 -8.87 -6.38 -7.25
C GLU A 94 -8.80 -5.17 -6.33
N VAL A 95 -8.59 -3.97 -6.87
CA VAL A 95 -8.62 -2.75 -6.06
C VAL A 95 -10.08 -2.40 -5.74
N ILE A 96 -10.46 -2.51 -4.47
CA ILE A 96 -11.79 -2.07 -3.96
C ILE A 96 -11.78 -0.58 -3.67
N ARG A 97 -10.65 -0.07 -3.16
CA ARG A 97 -10.49 1.35 -2.83
C ARG A 97 -9.03 1.76 -2.84
N ALA A 98 -8.74 2.95 -3.33
CA ALA A 98 -7.46 3.61 -3.17
C ALA A 98 -7.66 5.07 -2.73
N LEU A 99 -6.95 5.48 -1.68
CA LEU A 99 -7.01 6.85 -1.16
C LEU A 99 -5.62 7.48 -1.22
N LYS A 100 -5.56 8.75 -1.64
CA LYS A 100 -4.37 9.58 -1.53
C LYS A 100 -4.57 10.55 -0.38
N ILE A 101 -3.74 10.40 0.66
CA ILE A 101 -3.90 11.07 1.95
C ILE A 101 -2.67 11.94 2.20
N PRO A 102 -2.81 13.26 2.41
CA PRO A 102 -1.69 14.13 2.78
C PRO A 102 -1.03 13.66 4.08
N VAL A 103 0.29 13.82 4.21
CA VAL A 103 1.02 13.46 5.43
C VAL A 103 0.53 14.21 6.68
N SER A 104 0.06 15.45 6.52
CA SER A 104 -0.56 16.23 7.60
C SER A 104 -1.81 15.54 8.14
N THR A 105 -2.74 15.15 7.26
CA THR A 105 -3.94 14.39 7.61
C THR A 105 -3.58 13.02 8.20
N CYS A 106 -2.53 12.37 7.68
CA CYS A 106 -2.03 11.12 8.26
C CYS A 106 -1.60 11.29 9.72
N LYS A 107 -0.86 12.35 10.04
CA LYS A 107 -0.41 12.66 11.41
C LYS A 107 -1.58 12.96 12.35
N GLU A 108 -2.62 13.64 11.87
CA GLU A 108 -3.82 13.94 12.67
C GLU A 108 -4.62 12.68 13.01
N LEU A 109 -4.74 11.76 12.04
CA LEU A 109 -5.62 10.59 12.15
C LEU A 109 -4.93 9.32 12.66
N ALA A 110 -3.60 9.33 12.81
CA ALA A 110 -2.86 8.14 13.19
C ALA A 110 -2.89 7.87 14.70
N ASP A 111 -3.07 6.61 15.05
CA ASP A 111 -2.92 6.12 16.41
C ASP A 111 -1.44 5.80 16.68
N HIS A 112 -0.82 6.47 17.66
CA HIS A 112 0.54 6.16 18.09
C HIS A 112 0.59 4.87 18.94
N ARG A 113 1.51 3.98 18.58
CA ARG A 113 1.84 2.75 19.32
C ARG A 113 3.21 2.89 19.97
N ALA A 114 3.21 3.29 21.24
CA ALA A 114 4.43 3.51 22.02
C ALA A 114 5.37 2.28 22.03
N HIS A 115 4.82 1.07 22.12
CA HIS A 115 5.60 -0.17 22.24
C HIS A 115 6.48 -0.48 21.02
N THR A 116 6.08 -0.02 19.82
CA THR A 116 6.80 -0.27 18.57
C THR A 116 7.29 1.01 17.91
N ASN A 117 7.13 2.15 18.60
CA ASN A 117 7.38 3.51 18.11
C ASN A 117 6.87 3.69 16.68
N SER A 118 5.59 3.37 16.47
CA SER A 118 4.98 3.39 15.14
C SER A 118 3.57 3.95 15.16
N PHE A 119 3.11 4.39 14.00
CA PHE A 119 1.82 5.02 13.80
C PHE A 119 0.94 4.11 12.97
N ILE A 120 -0.34 3.99 13.32
CA ILE A 120 -1.30 3.15 12.59
C ILE A 120 -2.42 4.01 12.07
N ILE A 121 -2.67 3.91 10.77
CA ILE A 121 -3.85 4.48 10.15
C ILE A 121 -4.92 3.40 10.00
N LYS A 122 -6.10 3.70 10.54
CA LYS A 122 -7.26 2.81 10.46
C LYS A 122 -8.25 3.37 9.43
N PRO A 123 -8.89 2.50 8.63
CA PRO A 123 -9.94 2.91 7.71
C PRO A 123 -11.25 3.21 8.44
N THR A 124 -11.25 4.25 9.27
CA THR A 124 -12.42 4.70 10.03
C THR A 124 -13.31 5.57 9.15
N ARG A 125 -14.57 5.75 9.57
CA ARG A 125 -15.48 6.68 8.88
C ARG A 125 -14.92 8.10 8.85
N LYS A 126 -14.25 8.56 9.93
CA LYS A 126 -13.57 9.87 9.99
C LYS A 126 -12.54 10.03 8.87
N LEU A 127 -11.73 9.00 8.64
CA LEU A 127 -10.75 9.02 7.54
C LEU A 127 -11.47 9.07 6.19
N LEU A 128 -12.47 8.22 5.98
CA LEU A 128 -13.16 8.12 4.69
C LEU A 128 -13.99 9.35 4.32
N SER A 129 -14.34 10.20 5.27
CA SER A 129 -15.09 11.44 5.05
C SER A 129 -14.25 12.70 5.25
N HIS A 130 -12.91 12.57 5.34
CA HIS A 130 -12.03 13.72 5.55
C HIS A 130 -11.89 14.53 4.26
N ALA A 131 -12.08 15.85 4.33
CA ALA A 131 -12.12 16.72 3.15
C ALA A 131 -10.81 16.72 2.34
N ASP A 132 -9.68 16.61 3.03
CA ASP A 132 -8.35 16.62 2.38
C ASP A 132 -7.92 15.27 1.77
N ILE A 133 -8.78 14.25 1.83
CA ILE A 133 -8.48 12.93 1.26
C ILE A 133 -9.08 12.82 -0.13
N GLU A 134 -8.24 12.53 -1.11
CA GLU A 134 -8.66 12.24 -2.48
C GLU A 134 -8.96 10.75 -2.62
N ASP A 135 -10.19 10.42 -3.06
CA ASP A 135 -10.50 9.07 -3.54
C ASP A 135 -9.95 8.92 -4.96
N VAL A 136 -8.97 8.03 -5.12
CA VAL A 136 -8.27 7.77 -6.38
C VAL A 136 -8.57 6.37 -6.91
N THR A 137 -9.64 5.73 -6.42
CA THR A 137 -9.98 4.33 -6.74
C THR A 137 -10.04 4.08 -8.24
N ASP A 138 -10.68 4.97 -9.01
CA ASP A 138 -10.85 4.81 -10.47
C ASP A 138 -9.52 4.78 -11.21
N LYS A 139 -8.52 5.56 -10.75
CA LYS A 139 -7.17 5.57 -11.34
C LYS A 139 -6.51 4.20 -11.19
N PHE A 140 -6.69 3.56 -10.04
CA PHE A 140 -6.12 2.26 -9.73
C PHE A 140 -6.88 1.09 -10.39
N GLN A 141 -8.20 1.19 -10.53
CA GLN A 141 -9.01 0.18 -11.21
C GLN A 141 -8.77 0.15 -12.73
N SER A 142 -8.25 1.25 -13.29
CA SER A 142 -7.92 1.37 -14.71
C SER A 142 -6.54 0.81 -15.08
N VAL A 143 -5.74 0.39 -14.08
CA VAL A 143 -4.39 -0.16 -14.30
C VAL A 143 -4.47 -1.64 -14.67
N VAL A 144 -3.74 -2.02 -15.72
CA VAL A 144 -3.44 -3.40 -16.08
C VAL A 144 -1.94 -3.61 -15.89
N LEU A 145 -1.55 -4.51 -14.98
CA LEU A 145 -0.16 -4.89 -14.70
C LEU A 145 0.27 -6.09 -15.54
#